data_AF-A0A2G6KMD9-F1
#
_entry.id   AF-A0A2G6KMD9-F1
#
_cell.length_a   1.000
_cell.length_b   1.000
_cell.length_c   1.000
_cell.angle_alpha   90.00
_cell.angle_beta   90.00
_cell.angle_gamma   90.00
#
_symmetry.space_group_name_H-M   'P 1'
#
loop_
_entity.id
_entity.type
_entity.pdbx_description
1 polymer ?
#
loop_
_entity_poly.entity_id
_entity_poly.type
_entity_poly.pdbx_seq_one_letter_code
_entity_poly.pdbx_strand_id
1 'polypeptide(L)'
;MPGELPPATGYTFAAEFSVDQAIAAGASTVKFSQPVVVYEDNFLNFPIGEAVPVGYYDKAMATWIPTPNGRIIKVLAVNNGQAVLDVTGHGIAATAAELAELSITTAELGELAQRYQAGDSIWRVLTTHFSPWDCNWPYGPKPCPGGDYTCAPPMLEPLVIVPLPELEGPPPPPPPPDNEDNVICPGCFIDVENRAVGEQIDVVGVPFKLNYYSAYAGSALTLSGGSVSGGGGGNPPLPRYSKIRLKLTGGKPVASPPINEVTAELKMIGRKWQRSFAPSLAEDSYATFEWDGRDRYGRRMYTCQTAYGKVGYHGELIYYSSRINMAAAFASYTGGGSGGGGGGGAGGVPFTGNRPNLTFAVYARGWVSVCPPLPYEQTPINLNGYGSGGAAIANPSVVSANIGGWTPDILHAYDPLRGVLTMGNGQVRSTAGITDNIQTVTELPGRLTGVFANGDLLYTTADNLYRYQLDNQSSTALLAQPTEVLGATIAANQAVYVNTPYRVQLLAANGQLTPLLGSGNSTGENADGAEGLTLGLSRNIDFSVNAGGELIFTDRHALRKLGLDGRVSTIAGVRNRSGSIEANPDERFLLSPRSPV
;
A
#
# COMPACT_ATOMS: atom_id res chain seq x y z
N MET A 1 2.34 16.31 -21.30
CA MET A 1 2.79 17.25 -20.26
C MET A 1 4.30 17.35 -20.28
N PRO A 2 4.88 18.55 -20.34
CA PRO A 2 6.33 18.77 -20.50
C PRO A 2 7.14 18.62 -19.20
N GLY A 3 6.49 18.53 -18.03
CA GLY A 3 7.09 18.31 -16.73
C GLY A 3 6.04 17.92 -15.69
N GLU A 4 6.48 17.37 -14.56
CA GLU A 4 5.57 17.03 -13.45
C GLU A 4 4.89 18.28 -12.90
N LEU A 5 3.59 18.18 -12.65
CA LEU A 5 2.83 19.25 -12.00
C LEU A 5 2.99 19.18 -10.48
N PRO A 6 2.75 20.31 -9.77
CA PRO A 6 2.61 20.30 -8.33
C PRO A 6 1.63 19.22 -7.85
N PRO A 7 1.92 18.46 -6.77
CA PRO A 7 1.15 17.28 -6.40
C PRO A 7 -0.35 17.49 -6.10
N ALA A 8 -0.75 18.74 -5.80
CA ALA A 8 -2.14 19.11 -5.51
C ALA A 8 -2.92 19.57 -6.76
N THR A 9 -2.32 19.48 -7.95
CA THR A 9 -2.92 19.94 -9.20
C THR A 9 -3.73 18.83 -9.86
N GLY A 10 -5.03 19.04 -10.03
CA GLY A 10 -5.91 18.12 -10.74
C GLY A 10 -5.92 18.43 -12.23
N TYR A 11 -5.61 17.43 -13.07
CA TYR A 11 -5.57 17.59 -14.52
C TYR A 11 -6.93 17.99 -15.09
N THR A 12 -6.95 18.99 -15.95
CA THR A 12 -8.12 19.46 -16.70
C THR A 12 -7.72 19.71 -18.16
N PHE A 13 -7.11 20.84 -18.48
CA PHE A 13 -6.75 21.26 -19.83
C PHE A 13 -5.31 21.77 -19.86
N ALA A 14 -4.52 21.20 -20.76
CA ALA A 14 -3.17 21.67 -21.07
C ALA A 14 -2.95 21.62 -22.58
N ALA A 15 -2.36 22.68 -23.11
CA ALA A 15 -2.11 22.83 -24.53
C ALA A 15 -0.77 23.51 -24.78
N GLU A 16 -0.07 23.10 -25.84
CA GLU A 16 1.08 23.82 -26.37
C GLU A 16 0.76 24.24 -27.80
N PHE A 17 0.90 25.54 -28.07
CA PHE A 17 0.62 26.12 -29.38
C PHE A 17 1.93 26.41 -30.11
N SER A 18 1.91 26.31 -31.43
CA SER A 18 3.04 26.70 -32.30
C SER A 18 2.52 27.29 -33.61
N VAL A 19 3.41 27.94 -34.35
CA VAL A 19 3.14 28.43 -35.72
C VAL A 19 4.26 27.99 -36.64
N ASP A 20 3.90 27.60 -37.86
CA ASP A 20 4.82 27.01 -38.84
C ASP A 20 6.05 27.89 -39.10
N GLN A 21 5.87 29.21 -39.12
CA GLN A 21 6.96 30.16 -39.33
C GLN A 21 7.98 30.14 -38.19
N ALA A 22 7.54 29.93 -36.94
CA ALA A 22 8.44 29.85 -35.80
C ALA A 22 9.26 28.56 -35.83
N ILE A 23 8.63 27.45 -36.23
CA ILE A 23 9.30 26.15 -36.42
C ILE A 23 10.33 26.25 -37.54
N ALA A 24 9.94 26.80 -38.69
CA ALA A 24 10.82 26.97 -39.84
C ALA A 24 12.01 27.89 -39.55
N ALA A 25 11.82 28.90 -38.70
CA ALA A 25 12.90 29.81 -38.27
C ALA A 25 13.79 29.24 -37.16
N GLY A 26 13.51 28.04 -36.63
CA GLY A 26 14.22 27.49 -35.47
C GLY A 26 14.05 28.33 -34.20
N ALA A 27 12.95 29.09 -34.09
CA ALA A 27 12.70 29.94 -32.94
C ALA A 27 12.37 29.11 -31.69
N SER A 28 12.91 29.50 -30.54
CA SER A 28 12.67 28.81 -29.27
C SER A 28 11.36 29.21 -28.58
N THR A 29 10.77 30.35 -28.95
CA THR A 29 9.50 30.85 -28.41
C THR A 29 8.86 31.88 -29.35
N VAL A 30 7.55 32.07 -29.24
CA VAL A 30 6.80 33.16 -29.89
C VAL A 30 6.25 34.05 -28.80
N LYS A 31 6.55 35.35 -28.84
CA LYS A 31 6.06 36.35 -27.86
C LYS A 31 5.12 37.32 -28.56
N PHE A 32 4.03 37.67 -27.90
CA PHE A 32 3.05 38.61 -28.44
C PHE A 32 3.33 40.03 -27.97
N SER A 33 3.05 41.01 -28.83
CA SER A 33 3.11 42.43 -28.47
C SER A 33 1.97 42.85 -27.54
N GLN A 34 0.89 42.06 -27.50
CA GLN A 34 -0.25 42.20 -26.60
C GLN A 34 -0.74 40.80 -26.20
N PRO A 35 -1.33 40.61 -25.00
CA PRO A 35 -1.88 39.31 -24.61
C PRO A 35 -2.92 38.81 -25.63
N VAL A 36 -2.85 37.52 -25.93
CA VAL A 36 -3.82 36.81 -26.79
C VAL A 36 -4.73 35.96 -25.92
N VAL A 37 -6.03 35.97 -26.25
CA VAL A 37 -7.04 35.23 -25.50
C VAL A 37 -7.12 33.79 -26.01
N VAL A 38 -7.09 32.84 -25.08
CA VAL A 38 -7.43 31.44 -25.29
C VAL A 38 -8.82 31.21 -24.72
N TYR A 39 -9.71 30.66 -25.55
CA TYR A 39 -11.02 30.20 -25.12
C TYR A 39 -11.04 28.68 -25.14
N GLU A 40 -11.59 28.11 -24.08
CA GLU A 40 -11.90 26.69 -24.00
C GLU A 40 -13.35 26.54 -23.52
N ASP A 41 -14.08 25.56 -24.03
CA ASP A 41 -15.43 25.29 -23.54
C ASP A 41 -15.36 24.94 -22.04
N ASN A 42 -16.36 25.35 -21.26
CA ASN A 42 -16.44 24.96 -19.85
C ASN A 42 -16.95 23.52 -19.69
N PHE A 43 -16.23 22.56 -20.29
CA PHE A 43 -16.63 21.16 -20.40
C PHE A 43 -16.74 20.43 -19.06
N LEU A 44 -16.10 20.97 -18.01
CA LEU A 44 -16.22 20.50 -16.62
C LEU A 44 -17.32 21.21 -15.82
N ASN A 45 -18.07 22.12 -16.46
CA ASN A 45 -19.18 22.87 -15.85
C ASN A 45 -18.79 23.60 -14.54
N PHE A 46 -17.57 24.13 -14.50
CA PHE A 46 -17.11 24.89 -13.35
C PHE A 46 -17.94 26.20 -13.20
N PRO A 47 -18.13 26.70 -11.97
CA PRO A 47 -18.97 27.86 -11.70
C PRO A 47 -18.58 29.11 -12.49
N ILE A 48 -19.59 29.80 -13.04
CA ILE A 48 -19.38 31.10 -13.70
C ILE A 48 -18.83 32.11 -12.68
N GLY A 49 -17.91 32.96 -13.14
CA GLY A 49 -17.21 33.93 -12.30
C GLY A 49 -15.99 33.38 -11.56
N GLU A 50 -15.81 32.06 -11.49
CA GLU A 50 -14.65 31.46 -10.85
C GLU A 50 -13.36 31.78 -11.62
N ALA A 51 -12.26 31.91 -10.88
CA ALA A 51 -10.94 32.10 -11.46
C ALA A 51 -10.48 30.78 -12.10
N VAL A 52 -9.90 30.85 -13.29
CA VAL A 52 -9.21 29.74 -13.95
C VAL A 52 -7.74 29.83 -13.53
N PRO A 53 -7.19 28.94 -12.70
CA PRO A 53 -5.77 28.99 -12.38
C PRO A 53 -4.95 28.58 -13.60
N VAL A 54 -3.95 29.38 -13.93
CA VAL A 54 -3.15 29.18 -15.14
C VAL A 54 -1.66 29.23 -14.81
N GLY A 55 -0.91 28.31 -15.40
CA GLY A 55 0.54 28.34 -15.40
C GLY A 55 1.09 27.96 -16.77
N TYR A 56 2.33 28.36 -17.04
CA TYR A 56 3.08 27.88 -18.20
C TYR A 56 4.32 27.12 -17.77
N TYR A 57 4.76 26.19 -18.61
CA TYR A 57 6.02 25.50 -18.38
C TYR A 57 7.18 26.26 -19.01
N ASP A 58 8.10 26.73 -18.18
CA ASP A 58 9.38 27.27 -18.64
C ASP A 58 10.36 26.12 -18.87
N LYS A 59 10.64 25.82 -20.14
CA LYS A 59 11.54 24.73 -20.54
C LYS A 59 12.99 24.97 -20.12
N ALA A 60 13.44 26.23 -19.98
CA ALA A 60 14.80 26.54 -19.57
C ALA A 60 14.99 26.37 -18.05
N MET A 61 13.95 26.72 -17.28
CA MET A 61 13.94 26.53 -15.82
C MET A 61 13.44 25.14 -15.40
N ALA A 62 12.95 24.33 -16.35
CA ALA A 62 12.29 23.05 -16.13
C ALA A 62 11.16 23.11 -15.08
N THR A 63 10.45 24.24 -15.00
CA THR A 63 9.53 24.55 -13.89
C THR A 63 8.23 25.18 -14.40
N TRP A 64 7.12 24.86 -13.73
CA TRP A 64 5.83 25.53 -13.94
C TRP A 64 5.81 26.90 -13.27
N ILE A 65 5.51 27.95 -14.04
CA ILE A 65 5.42 29.32 -13.59
C ILE A 65 3.94 29.75 -13.52
N PRO A 66 3.44 30.18 -12.34
CA PRO A 66 2.08 30.65 -12.20
C PRO A 66 1.90 32.01 -12.89
N THR A 67 0.73 32.25 -13.49
CA THR A 67 0.39 33.51 -14.17
C THR A 67 -0.93 34.07 -13.65
N PRO A 68 -1.30 35.31 -14.03
CA PRO A 68 -2.63 35.83 -13.72
C PRO A 68 -3.73 34.85 -14.13
N ASN A 69 -4.71 34.67 -13.25
CA ASN A 69 -5.81 33.75 -13.47
C ASN A 69 -6.65 34.18 -14.68
N GLY A 70 -7.20 33.20 -15.40
CA GLY A 70 -8.33 33.41 -16.30
C GLY A 70 -9.66 33.54 -15.55
N ARG A 71 -10.76 33.57 -16.30
CA ARG A 71 -12.13 33.69 -15.78
C ARG A 71 -13.07 32.74 -16.50
N ILE A 72 -13.97 32.11 -15.75
CA ILE A 72 -15.12 31.42 -16.34
C ILE A 72 -16.22 32.45 -16.61
N ILE A 73 -16.63 32.56 -17.87
CA ILE A 73 -17.65 33.52 -18.32
C ILE A 73 -18.79 32.79 -19.01
N LYS A 74 -19.99 33.39 -18.97
CA LYS A 74 -21.17 32.87 -19.67
C LYS A 74 -21.69 33.91 -20.66
N VAL A 75 -22.06 33.48 -21.86
CA VAL A 75 -22.78 34.31 -22.81
C VAL A 75 -24.27 34.30 -22.44
N LEU A 76 -24.81 35.44 -22.03
CA LEU A 76 -26.23 35.59 -21.68
C LEU A 76 -27.10 35.85 -22.91
N ALA A 77 -26.60 36.67 -23.84
CA ALA A 77 -27.29 37.07 -25.05
C ALA A 77 -26.29 37.58 -26.09
N VAL A 78 -26.75 37.74 -27.34
CA VAL A 78 -26.04 38.46 -28.38
C VAL A 78 -26.92 39.60 -28.87
N ASN A 79 -26.49 40.84 -28.64
CA ASN A 79 -27.23 42.05 -28.98
C ASN A 79 -26.41 42.90 -29.96
N ASN A 80 -26.99 43.26 -31.10
CA ASN A 80 -26.34 44.10 -32.11
C ASN A 80 -24.93 43.62 -32.51
N GLY A 81 -24.73 42.29 -32.59
CA GLY A 81 -23.44 41.68 -32.92
C GLY A 81 -22.41 41.67 -31.79
N GLN A 82 -22.81 41.95 -30.54
CA GLN A 82 -21.94 41.90 -29.36
C GLN A 82 -22.49 40.93 -28.31
N ALA A 83 -21.60 40.16 -27.68
CA ALA A 83 -21.97 39.27 -26.59
C ALA A 83 -22.26 40.08 -25.33
N VAL A 84 -23.34 39.71 -24.64
CA VAL A 84 -23.65 40.15 -23.28
C VAL A 84 -23.17 39.05 -22.35
N LEU A 85 -22.19 39.33 -21.50
CA LEU A 85 -21.52 38.33 -20.67
C LEU A 85 -21.97 38.39 -19.21
N ASP A 86 -22.02 37.24 -18.55
CA ASP A 86 -21.96 37.12 -17.09
C ASP A 86 -20.54 36.69 -16.72
N VAL A 87 -19.85 37.51 -15.92
CA VAL A 87 -18.47 37.29 -15.48
C VAL A 87 -18.35 37.10 -13.97
N THR A 88 -19.48 37.10 -13.25
CA THR A 88 -19.54 36.99 -11.78
C THR A 88 -20.35 35.78 -11.31
N GLY A 89 -21.15 35.19 -12.20
CA GLY A 89 -21.99 34.03 -11.94
C GLY A 89 -23.35 34.34 -11.31
N HIS A 90 -23.77 35.61 -11.32
CA HIS A 90 -25.06 36.03 -10.79
C HIS A 90 -26.20 35.95 -11.81
N GLY A 91 -25.92 35.54 -13.05
CA GLY A 91 -26.88 35.52 -14.14
C GLY A 91 -27.24 36.91 -14.66
N ILE A 92 -26.43 37.92 -14.37
CA ILE A 92 -26.65 39.32 -14.73
C ILE A 92 -25.54 39.78 -15.68
N ALA A 93 -25.87 40.69 -16.60
CA ALA A 93 -24.91 41.27 -17.52
C ALA A 93 -23.79 42.01 -16.77
N ALA A 94 -22.55 41.75 -17.16
CA ALA A 94 -21.36 42.41 -16.65
C ALA A 94 -21.40 43.92 -16.93
N THR A 95 -21.02 44.70 -15.93
CA THR A 95 -20.83 46.14 -16.03
C THR A 95 -19.58 46.47 -16.83
N ALA A 96 -19.49 47.72 -17.33
CA ALA A 96 -18.30 48.20 -18.04
C ALA A 96 -17.02 48.12 -17.18
N ALA A 97 -17.15 48.28 -15.86
CA ALA A 97 -16.03 48.19 -14.92
C ALA A 97 -15.53 46.74 -14.79
N GLU A 98 -16.42 45.75 -14.66
CA GLU A 98 -16.05 44.33 -14.58
C GLU A 98 -15.43 43.82 -15.89
N LEU A 99 -15.92 44.27 -17.04
CA LEU A 99 -15.31 43.95 -18.34
C LEU A 99 -13.91 44.58 -18.47
N ALA A 100 -13.74 45.82 -18.02
CA ALA A 100 -12.45 46.50 -18.04
C ALA A 100 -11.41 45.85 -17.11
N GLU A 101 -11.82 45.38 -15.93
CA GLU A 101 -10.95 44.66 -14.99
C GLU A 101 -10.39 43.38 -15.60
N LEU A 102 -11.18 42.68 -16.43
CA LEU A 102 -10.76 41.48 -17.15
C LEU A 102 -10.09 41.77 -18.50
N SER A 103 -9.89 43.05 -18.85
CA SER A 103 -9.38 43.48 -20.16
C SER A 103 -10.22 42.94 -21.32
N ILE A 104 -11.55 42.84 -21.16
CA ILE A 104 -12.47 42.45 -22.22
C ILE A 104 -12.80 43.69 -23.05
N THR A 105 -12.47 43.64 -24.35
CA THR A 105 -12.69 44.76 -25.27
C THR A 105 -13.99 44.61 -26.05
N THR A 106 -14.49 45.71 -26.61
CA THR A 106 -15.66 45.69 -27.51
C THR A 106 -15.43 44.82 -28.75
N ALA A 107 -14.21 44.77 -29.27
CA ALA A 107 -13.85 43.88 -30.38
C ALA A 107 -13.95 42.41 -29.95
N GLU A 108 -13.49 42.10 -28.75
CA GLU A 108 -13.61 40.77 -28.16
C GLU A 108 -15.08 40.34 -27.98
N LEU A 109 -15.96 41.24 -27.53
CA LEU A 109 -17.39 40.95 -27.44
C LEU A 109 -18.00 40.62 -28.82
N GLY A 110 -17.49 41.22 -29.89
CA GLY A 110 -17.87 40.89 -31.27
C GLY A 110 -17.40 39.50 -31.69
N GLU A 111 -16.15 39.14 -31.37
CA GLU A 111 -15.61 37.79 -31.62
C GLU A 111 -16.40 36.71 -30.86
N LEU A 112 -16.71 36.95 -29.58
CA LEU A 112 -17.49 36.04 -28.77
C LEU A 112 -18.91 35.85 -29.31
N ALA A 113 -19.54 36.92 -29.82
CA ALA A 113 -20.87 36.86 -30.44
C ALA A 113 -20.91 36.03 -31.73
N GLN A 114 -19.79 35.92 -32.45
CA GLN A 114 -19.71 35.12 -33.67
C GLN A 114 -19.45 33.64 -33.37
N ARG A 115 -18.76 33.33 -32.27
CA ARG A 115 -18.30 31.98 -31.93
C ARG A 115 -19.25 31.23 -31.00
N TYR A 116 -19.95 31.94 -30.12
CA TYR A 116 -20.74 31.36 -29.04
C TYR A 116 -22.17 31.88 -29.01
N GLN A 117 -23.07 31.07 -28.45
CA GLN A 117 -24.50 31.34 -28.33
C GLN A 117 -24.90 31.62 -26.89
N ALA A 118 -26.09 32.21 -26.72
CA ALA A 118 -26.66 32.42 -25.39
C ALA A 118 -26.82 31.08 -24.65
N GLY A 119 -26.26 30.99 -23.44
CA GLY A 119 -26.22 29.78 -22.63
C GLY A 119 -24.81 29.19 -22.51
N ASP A 120 -23.95 29.40 -23.50
CA ASP A 120 -22.59 28.86 -23.52
C ASP A 120 -21.75 29.44 -22.38
N SER A 121 -20.95 28.57 -21.77
CA SER A 121 -19.97 28.98 -20.77
C SER A 121 -18.58 28.51 -21.16
N ILE A 122 -17.60 29.38 -20.97
CA ILE A 122 -16.25 29.22 -21.50
C ILE A 122 -15.22 29.66 -20.48
N TRP A 123 -14.05 29.05 -20.54
CA TRP A 123 -12.85 29.51 -19.85
C TRP A 123 -12.18 30.55 -20.73
N ARG A 124 -11.93 31.73 -20.16
CA ARG A 124 -11.21 32.82 -20.83
C ARG A 124 -9.86 33.02 -20.16
N VAL A 125 -8.78 32.77 -20.89
CA VAL A 125 -7.40 32.86 -20.38
C VAL A 125 -6.57 33.80 -21.25
N LEU A 126 -5.76 34.65 -20.63
CA LEU A 126 -4.81 35.52 -21.35
C LEU A 126 -3.43 34.88 -21.38
N THR A 127 -2.83 34.81 -22.57
CA THR A 127 -1.47 34.28 -22.79
C THR A 127 -0.60 35.36 -23.45
N THR A 128 0.69 35.40 -23.10
CA THR A 128 1.63 36.42 -23.62
C THR A 128 2.68 35.84 -24.56
N HIS A 129 2.75 34.52 -24.66
CA HIS A 129 3.68 33.79 -25.52
C HIS A 129 3.18 32.37 -25.78
N PHE A 130 3.75 31.72 -26.79
CA PHE A 130 3.63 30.29 -26.96
C PHE A 130 4.64 29.54 -26.09
N SER A 131 4.07 28.67 -25.27
CA SER A 131 4.69 27.71 -24.37
C SER A 131 3.63 26.64 -24.08
N PRO A 132 3.98 25.53 -23.43
CA PRO A 132 2.97 24.68 -22.80
C PRO A 132 2.25 25.47 -21.71
N TRP A 133 0.93 25.60 -21.84
CA TRP A 133 0.03 26.22 -20.88
C TRP A 133 -0.82 25.15 -20.23
N ASP A 134 -1.16 25.36 -18.97
CA ASP A 134 -1.97 24.46 -18.18
C ASP A 134 -2.95 25.25 -17.31
N CYS A 135 -4.23 24.84 -17.36
CA CYS A 135 -5.36 25.48 -16.69
C CYS A 135 -5.95 24.58 -15.60
N ASN A 136 -5.19 24.18 -14.58
CA ASN A 136 -5.65 23.19 -13.59
C ASN A 136 -6.10 23.78 -12.24
N TRP A 137 -7.01 23.06 -11.59
CA TRP A 137 -7.52 23.40 -10.26
C TRP A 137 -6.90 22.52 -9.16
N PRO A 138 -6.88 22.99 -7.91
CA PRO A 138 -6.64 22.09 -6.79
C PRO A 138 -7.74 21.01 -6.75
N TYR A 139 -7.38 19.80 -6.33
CA TYR A 139 -8.34 18.72 -6.11
C TYR A 139 -8.08 18.03 -4.77
N GLY A 140 -9.09 17.35 -4.27
CA GLY A 140 -8.93 16.53 -3.07
C GLY A 140 -10.22 15.82 -2.68
N PRO A 141 -10.21 15.11 -1.54
CA PRO A 141 -11.37 14.37 -1.05
C PRO A 141 -12.58 15.30 -0.86
N LYS A 142 -13.78 14.79 -1.13
CA LYS A 142 -15.02 15.51 -0.83
C LYS A 142 -15.09 15.88 0.67
N PRO A 143 -15.36 17.16 1.03
CA PRO A 143 -15.48 17.57 2.43
C PRO A 143 -16.61 16.84 3.17
N CYS A 144 -16.46 16.70 4.48
CA CYS A 144 -17.49 16.10 5.32
C CYS A 144 -18.69 17.03 5.57
N PRO A 145 -19.88 16.47 5.91
CA PRO A 145 -21.00 17.24 6.44
C PRO A 145 -20.50 18.11 7.60
N GLY A 146 -20.71 19.43 7.50
CA GLY A 146 -20.17 20.41 8.45
C GLY A 146 -18.93 21.18 7.97
N GLY A 147 -18.39 20.87 6.79
CA GLY A 147 -17.32 21.65 6.15
C GLY A 147 -15.92 21.37 6.70
N ASP A 148 -15.76 20.34 7.53
CA ASP A 148 -14.46 19.92 8.05
C ASP A 148 -13.71 19.05 7.02
N TYR A 149 -12.43 19.36 6.81
CA TYR A 149 -11.50 18.64 5.92
C TYR A 149 -10.75 17.51 6.67
N THR A 150 -11.02 17.30 7.96
CA THR A 150 -10.32 16.32 8.81
C THR A 150 -10.75 14.87 8.61
N CYS A 151 -11.77 14.59 7.80
CA CYS A 151 -12.15 13.22 7.43
C CYS A 151 -11.30 12.68 6.28
N ALA A 152 -9.99 12.93 6.35
CA ALA A 152 -9.01 12.18 5.58
C ALA A 152 -9.35 10.67 5.70
N PRO A 153 -9.14 9.86 4.64
CA PRO A 153 -9.23 8.42 4.77
C PRO A 153 -8.48 8.00 6.04
N PRO A 154 -9.04 7.10 6.87
CA PRO A 154 -8.39 6.72 8.12
C PRO A 154 -6.93 6.41 7.79
N MET A 155 -6.00 7.07 8.52
CA MET A 155 -4.58 6.83 8.30
C MET A 155 -4.37 5.33 8.26
N LEU A 156 -3.72 4.85 7.20
CA LEU A 156 -3.57 3.43 6.97
C LEU A 156 -2.84 2.82 8.16
N GLU A 157 -3.59 2.22 9.08
CA GLU A 157 -2.99 1.31 10.04
C GLU A 157 -2.47 0.09 9.26
N PRO A 158 -1.30 -0.45 9.66
CA PRO A 158 -0.82 -1.69 9.07
C PRO A 158 -1.92 -2.75 9.18
N LEU A 159 -2.10 -3.52 8.10
CA LEU A 159 -3.19 -4.48 8.05
C LEU A 159 -2.97 -5.54 9.14
N VAL A 160 -3.83 -5.52 10.15
CA VAL A 160 -3.87 -6.58 11.16
C VAL A 160 -4.67 -7.74 10.58
N ILE A 161 -3.97 -8.84 10.31
CA ILE A 161 -4.60 -10.13 10.02
C ILE A 161 -4.56 -10.93 11.30
N VAL A 162 -5.74 -11.27 11.81
CA VAL A 162 -5.86 -12.17 12.94
C VAL A 162 -6.20 -13.55 12.37
N PRO A 163 -5.21 -14.46 12.21
CA PRO A 163 -5.53 -15.86 12.17
C PRO A 163 -6.06 -16.18 13.56
N LEU A 164 -7.26 -16.76 13.67
CA LEU A 164 -7.63 -17.38 14.93
C LEU A 164 -6.81 -18.67 15.03
N PRO A 165 -5.87 -18.83 15.98
CA PRO A 165 -5.39 -20.16 16.32
C PRO A 165 -6.53 -20.88 17.05
N GLU A 166 -6.81 -22.11 16.63
CA GLU A 166 -6.82 -23.29 17.48
C GLU A 166 -7.07 -23.01 18.98
N LEU A 167 -8.26 -23.40 19.48
CA LEU A 167 -8.67 -23.44 20.90
C LEU A 167 -8.15 -22.26 21.75
N GLU A 168 -9.04 -21.33 22.15
CA GLU A 168 -8.75 -20.35 23.21
C GLU A 168 -8.49 -21.03 24.56
N GLY A 169 -7.36 -21.74 24.67
CA GLY A 169 -6.71 -22.09 25.91
C GLY A 169 -5.41 -21.28 25.99
N PRO A 170 -5.07 -20.68 27.14
CA PRO A 170 -3.72 -20.20 27.36
C PRO A 170 -2.71 -21.34 27.09
N PRO A 171 -1.44 -21.05 26.76
CA PRO A 171 -0.41 -22.08 26.78
C PRO A 171 -0.52 -22.84 28.11
N PRO A 172 -0.48 -24.19 28.12
CA PRO A 172 -0.62 -24.93 29.36
C PRO A 172 0.43 -24.36 30.34
N PRO A 173 0.03 -23.97 31.56
CA PRO A 173 0.99 -23.53 32.54
C PRO A 173 2.04 -24.63 32.74
N PRO A 174 3.28 -24.27 33.16
CA PRO A 174 4.23 -25.29 33.62
C PRO A 174 3.48 -26.21 34.60
N PRO A 175 3.73 -27.53 34.56
CA PRO A 175 3.02 -28.46 35.43
C PRO A 175 3.03 -27.90 36.85
N PRO A 176 1.86 -27.76 37.50
CA PRO A 176 1.81 -27.21 38.84
C PRO A 176 2.76 -28.04 39.72
N PRO A 177 3.53 -27.40 40.62
CA PRO A 177 4.24 -28.14 41.64
C PRO A 177 3.18 -28.78 42.53
N ASP A 178 2.93 -30.07 42.29
CA ASP A 178 2.22 -31.02 43.13
C ASP A 178 1.26 -30.37 44.15
N ASN A 179 0.18 -29.72 43.69
CA ASN A 179 -0.79 -29.11 44.61
C ASN A 179 -2.26 -29.32 44.22
N GLU A 180 -2.80 -30.38 44.83
CA GLU A 180 -4.08 -30.48 45.57
C GLU A 180 -5.45 -30.23 44.93
N ASP A 181 -5.59 -29.71 43.71
CA ASP A 181 -6.94 -29.56 43.07
C ASP A 181 -7.27 -30.57 41.97
N ASN A 182 -6.36 -31.52 41.69
CA ASN A 182 -6.70 -32.71 40.91
C ASN A 182 -7.49 -33.68 41.79
N VAL A 183 -8.76 -33.94 41.47
CA VAL A 183 -9.46 -35.10 42.03
C VAL A 183 -8.74 -36.35 41.56
N ILE A 184 -7.87 -36.88 42.42
CA ILE A 184 -7.16 -38.14 42.21
C ILE A 184 -8.21 -39.25 42.35
N CYS A 185 -8.72 -39.75 41.23
CA CYS A 185 -9.24 -41.11 41.20
C CYS A 185 -8.12 -42.05 40.72
N PRO A 186 -7.97 -43.26 41.28
CA PRO A 186 -6.89 -44.17 40.87
C PRO A 186 -7.08 -44.53 39.39
N GLY A 187 -6.15 -44.07 38.55
CA GLY A 187 -6.22 -44.31 37.10
C GLY A 187 -7.02 -43.28 36.31
N CYS A 188 -7.38 -42.11 36.85
CA CYS A 188 -7.90 -41.00 36.03
C CYS A 188 -7.27 -39.65 36.37
N PHE A 189 -7.37 -38.72 35.42
CA PHE A 189 -7.06 -37.30 35.62
C PHE A 189 -8.09 -36.42 34.93
N ILE A 190 -8.38 -35.25 35.52
CA ILE A 190 -9.28 -34.24 34.94
C ILE A 190 -8.43 -33.06 34.50
N ASP A 191 -8.57 -32.67 33.23
CA ASP A 191 -7.95 -31.48 32.64
C ASP A 191 -9.02 -30.40 32.49
N VAL A 192 -9.03 -29.47 33.45
CA VAL A 192 -10.10 -28.49 33.62
C VAL A 192 -10.05 -27.45 32.49
N GLU A 193 -8.85 -27.02 32.12
CA GLU A 193 -8.59 -26.01 31.11
C GLU A 193 -9.01 -26.49 29.71
N ASN A 194 -8.69 -27.75 29.39
CA ASN A 194 -9.06 -28.36 28.10
C ASN A 194 -10.44 -29.03 28.12
N ARG A 195 -11.16 -29.00 29.25
CA ARG A 195 -12.45 -29.69 29.45
C ARG A 195 -12.36 -31.15 29.02
N ALA A 196 -11.32 -31.83 29.46
CA ALA A 196 -11.01 -33.21 29.07
C ALA A 196 -10.84 -34.11 30.30
N VAL A 197 -11.05 -35.40 30.09
CA VAL A 197 -10.82 -36.46 31.09
C VAL A 197 -9.82 -37.45 30.51
N GLY A 198 -8.87 -37.90 31.32
CA GLY A 198 -7.98 -38.97 30.98
C GLY A 198 -8.12 -40.18 31.90
N GLU A 199 -7.83 -41.36 31.37
CA GLU A 199 -7.87 -42.64 32.08
C GLU A 199 -6.58 -43.43 31.81
N GLN A 200 -6.11 -44.20 32.79
CA GLN A 200 -4.89 -44.99 32.72
C GLN A 200 -5.13 -46.41 33.24
N ILE A 201 -4.70 -47.41 32.47
CA ILE A 201 -4.81 -48.82 32.82
C ILE A 201 -3.42 -49.47 32.75
N ASP A 202 -3.04 -50.19 33.82
CA ASP A 202 -1.83 -51.00 33.84
C ASP A 202 -1.97 -52.23 32.93
N VAL A 203 -0.93 -52.54 32.15
CA VAL A 203 -0.89 -53.77 31.35
C VAL A 203 -0.08 -54.82 32.10
N VAL A 204 -0.75 -55.88 32.57
CA VAL A 204 -0.09 -56.96 33.31
C VAL A 204 0.99 -57.63 32.46
N GLY A 205 2.21 -57.71 33.01
CA GLY A 205 3.35 -58.37 32.36
C GLY A 205 4.29 -57.44 31.59
N VAL A 206 3.98 -56.14 31.49
CA VAL A 206 4.88 -55.12 30.92
C VAL A 206 4.91 -53.87 31.81
N PRO A 207 5.99 -53.05 31.79
CA PRO A 207 6.07 -51.84 32.60
C PRO A 207 5.32 -50.64 31.98
N PHE A 208 4.38 -50.87 31.07
CA PHE A 208 3.69 -49.84 30.28
C PHE A 208 2.22 -49.73 30.65
N LYS A 209 1.67 -48.52 30.51
CA LYS A 209 0.26 -48.20 30.74
C LYS A 209 -0.45 -47.91 29.42
N LEU A 210 -1.75 -48.20 29.38
CA LEU A 210 -2.66 -47.68 28.35
C LEU A 210 -3.31 -46.40 28.86
N ASN A 211 -3.28 -45.34 28.06
CA ASN A 211 -3.91 -44.05 28.37
C ASN A 211 -5.06 -43.75 27.40
N TYR A 212 -6.14 -43.24 27.93
CA TYR A 212 -7.24 -42.62 27.19
C TYR A 212 -7.28 -41.13 27.56
N TYR A 213 -7.62 -40.27 26.61
CA TYR A 213 -7.76 -38.83 26.86
C TYR A 213 -8.83 -38.23 25.95
N SER A 214 -9.87 -37.66 26.55
CA SER A 214 -11.11 -37.31 25.85
C SER A 214 -10.99 -36.12 24.90
N ALA A 215 -9.96 -35.28 25.04
CA ALA A 215 -9.64 -34.27 24.04
C ALA A 215 -9.38 -34.90 22.65
N TYR A 216 -8.95 -36.16 22.61
CA TYR A 216 -8.81 -36.95 21.38
C TYR A 216 -10.03 -37.81 21.07
N ALA A 217 -10.93 -38.06 22.03
CA ALA A 217 -12.11 -38.92 21.85
C ALA A 217 -13.20 -38.31 20.94
N GLY A 218 -13.15 -37.01 20.69
CA GLY A 218 -13.91 -36.38 19.60
C GLY A 218 -13.61 -36.98 18.22
N SER A 219 -12.49 -37.70 18.07
CA SER A 219 -12.16 -38.49 16.88
C SER A 219 -12.67 -39.94 16.89
N ALA A 220 -13.03 -40.49 18.06
CA ALA A 220 -13.41 -41.90 18.26
C ALA A 220 -14.93 -42.15 18.40
N LEU A 221 -15.75 -41.11 18.64
CA LEU A 221 -17.18 -41.22 18.95
C LEU A 221 -18.13 -41.40 17.74
N THR A 222 -17.69 -41.97 16.62
CA THR A 222 -18.58 -42.31 15.48
C THR A 222 -18.33 -43.72 14.92
N LEU A 223 -18.08 -44.70 15.79
CA LEU A 223 -18.07 -46.12 15.41
C LEU A 223 -19.44 -46.82 15.50
N SER A 224 -20.52 -46.09 15.81
CA SER A 224 -21.87 -46.61 15.60
C SER A 224 -22.73 -45.52 14.97
N GLY A 225 -23.39 -45.84 13.85
CA GLY A 225 -24.18 -44.91 13.03
C GLY A 225 -25.48 -44.44 13.70
N GLY A 226 -25.40 -43.89 14.91
CA GLY A 226 -26.51 -43.27 15.62
C GLY A 226 -26.26 -41.77 15.78
N SER A 227 -27.14 -40.95 15.20
CA SER A 227 -27.26 -39.54 15.57
C SER A 227 -27.48 -39.42 17.08
N VAL A 228 -26.49 -38.90 17.81
CA VAL A 228 -26.71 -38.46 19.19
C VAL A 228 -27.36 -37.08 19.13
N SER A 229 -28.68 -37.05 18.98
CA SER A 229 -29.51 -35.93 19.41
C SER A 229 -29.77 -36.10 20.91
N GLY A 230 -28.92 -35.49 21.74
CA GLY A 230 -29.09 -35.53 23.19
C GLY A 230 -28.08 -34.61 23.87
N GLY A 231 -28.59 -33.58 24.55
CA GLY A 231 -27.79 -32.56 25.22
C GLY A 231 -26.91 -33.13 26.34
N GLY A 232 -25.69 -32.62 26.43
CA GLY A 232 -24.74 -32.91 27.49
C GLY A 232 -23.32 -32.55 27.06
N GLY A 233 -22.89 -31.33 27.37
CA GLY A 233 -21.50 -30.93 27.64
C GLY A 233 -20.34 -31.38 26.72
N GLY A 234 -20.58 -31.86 25.50
CA GLY A 234 -19.52 -32.29 24.58
C GLY A 234 -18.73 -31.10 24.06
N ASN A 235 -17.40 -31.22 24.04
CA ASN A 235 -16.50 -30.24 23.43
C ASN A 235 -17.00 -29.81 22.05
N PRO A 236 -16.92 -28.50 21.70
CA PRO A 236 -17.33 -28.05 20.39
C PRO A 236 -16.55 -28.85 19.32
N PRO A 237 -17.21 -29.32 18.25
CA PRO A 237 -16.50 -30.00 17.17
C PRO A 237 -15.38 -29.10 16.66
N LEU A 238 -14.17 -29.68 16.48
CA LEU A 238 -13.01 -28.95 15.95
C LEU A 238 -13.44 -28.10 14.74
N PRO A 239 -13.01 -26.83 14.65
CA PRO A 239 -13.50 -25.93 13.61
C PRO A 239 -13.17 -26.50 12.22
N ARG A 240 -14.22 -26.76 11.42
CA ARG A 240 -14.11 -27.30 10.05
C ARG A 240 -13.39 -26.35 9.08
N TYR A 241 -13.20 -25.09 9.49
CA TYR A 241 -12.59 -24.04 8.71
C TYR A 241 -11.65 -23.21 9.58
N SER A 242 -10.51 -22.83 9.04
CA SER A 242 -9.66 -21.78 9.61
C SER A 242 -10.32 -20.43 9.35
N LYS A 243 -10.52 -19.63 10.39
CA LYS A 243 -11.08 -18.28 10.29
C LYS A 243 -9.97 -17.26 10.20
N ILE A 244 -10.04 -16.41 9.18
CA ILE A 244 -9.10 -15.32 8.92
C ILE A 244 -9.87 -14.02 8.99
N ARG A 245 -9.45 -13.10 9.88
CA ARG A 245 -10.07 -11.78 10.01
C ARG A 245 -9.13 -10.70 9.50
N LEU A 246 -9.61 -9.88 8.56
CA LEU A 246 -8.95 -8.65 8.13
C LEU A 246 -9.60 -7.47 8.87
N LYS A 247 -8.81 -6.72 9.62
CA LYS A 247 -9.29 -5.50 10.29
C LYS A 247 -9.62 -4.43 9.24
N LEU A 248 -10.85 -3.90 9.27
CA LEU A 248 -11.38 -2.91 8.32
C LEU A 248 -11.37 -1.49 8.87
N THR A 249 -11.40 -1.31 10.19
CA THR A 249 -11.33 -0.01 10.86
C THR A 249 -10.50 -0.17 12.14
N GLY A 250 -9.74 0.85 12.53
CA GLY A 250 -8.94 0.85 13.76
C GLY A 250 -9.14 2.13 14.54
N GLY A 251 -9.58 2.02 15.81
CA GLY A 251 -9.72 3.13 16.77
C GLY A 251 -10.69 4.27 16.40
N LYS A 252 -11.20 4.31 15.16
CA LYS A 252 -12.16 5.28 14.63
C LYS A 252 -13.06 4.62 13.57
N PRO A 253 -14.34 5.01 13.49
CA PRO A 253 -15.22 4.54 12.42
C PRO A 253 -14.79 5.08 11.06
N VAL A 254 -15.10 4.34 10.00
CA VAL A 254 -15.10 4.90 8.64
C VAL A 254 -16.42 5.61 8.47
N ALA A 255 -16.41 6.80 7.87
CA ALA A 255 -17.61 7.55 7.53
C ALA A 255 -17.56 7.94 6.05
N SER A 256 -18.75 8.08 5.47
CA SER A 256 -18.94 8.72 4.18
C SER A 256 -19.49 10.11 4.38
N PRO A 257 -19.06 11.11 3.60
CA PRO A 257 -17.92 11.13 2.65
C PRO A 257 -16.54 11.21 3.35
N PRO A 258 -15.40 11.07 2.63
CA PRO A 258 -15.24 10.87 1.17
C PRO A 258 -15.25 9.40 0.73
N ILE A 259 -15.30 8.45 1.66
CA ILE A 259 -15.29 7.01 1.33
C ILE A 259 -16.69 6.55 0.92
N ASN A 260 -16.77 5.88 -0.22
CA ASN A 260 -18.00 5.32 -0.78
C ASN A 260 -18.04 3.79 -0.68
N GLU A 261 -16.88 3.13 -0.64
CA GLU A 261 -16.79 1.68 -0.54
C GLU A 261 -15.52 1.26 0.21
N VAL A 262 -15.64 0.23 1.05
CA VAL A 262 -14.50 -0.49 1.62
C VAL A 262 -14.47 -1.90 1.06
N THR A 263 -13.31 -2.34 0.56
CA THR A 263 -13.10 -3.67 -0.02
C THR A 263 -12.11 -4.46 0.83
N ALA A 264 -12.33 -5.76 0.99
CA ALA A 264 -11.41 -6.67 1.65
C ALA A 264 -11.13 -7.85 0.73
N GLU A 265 -9.86 -8.12 0.44
CA GLU A 265 -9.38 -9.19 -0.43
C GLU A 265 -8.42 -10.09 0.36
N LEU A 266 -8.66 -11.40 0.32
CA LEU A 266 -7.77 -12.43 0.83
C LEU A 266 -7.29 -13.29 -0.34
N LYS A 267 -5.98 -13.50 -0.47
CA LYS A 267 -5.38 -14.44 -1.43
C LYS A 267 -4.50 -15.43 -0.69
N MET A 268 -4.70 -16.72 -0.95
CA MET A 268 -3.91 -17.78 -0.35
C MET A 268 -4.01 -19.01 -1.25
N ILE A 269 -2.92 -19.76 -1.45
CA ILE A 269 -2.89 -21.04 -2.18
C ILE A 269 -3.65 -21.05 -3.53
N GLY A 270 -3.50 -19.96 -4.28
CA GLY A 270 -4.13 -19.75 -5.58
C GLY A 270 -5.62 -19.39 -5.54
N ARG A 271 -6.26 -19.39 -4.36
CA ARG A 271 -7.64 -18.92 -4.16
C ARG A 271 -7.65 -17.41 -3.88
N LYS A 272 -8.73 -16.74 -4.27
CA LYS A 272 -9.01 -15.32 -3.99
C LYS A 272 -10.42 -15.20 -3.44
N TRP A 273 -10.56 -14.58 -2.28
CA TRP A 273 -11.83 -14.13 -1.72
C TRP A 273 -11.88 -12.61 -1.71
N GLN A 274 -13.06 -12.06 -1.95
CA GLN A 274 -13.27 -10.62 -1.94
C GLN A 274 -14.63 -10.29 -1.34
N ARG A 275 -14.69 -9.24 -0.53
CA ARG A 275 -15.91 -8.69 0.06
C ARG A 275 -15.90 -7.17 -0.09
N SER A 276 -17.08 -6.59 -0.25
CA SER A 276 -17.31 -5.14 -0.29
C SER A 276 -18.25 -4.74 0.83
N PHE A 277 -18.03 -3.54 1.39
CA PHE A 277 -18.74 -3.00 2.53
C PHE A 277 -19.11 -1.54 2.24
N ALA A 278 -20.30 -1.15 2.69
CA ALA A 278 -20.67 0.25 2.77
C ALA A 278 -19.78 0.97 3.81
N PRO A 279 -19.55 2.28 3.66
CA PRO A 279 -18.61 3.04 4.48
C PRO A 279 -19.08 3.25 5.92
N SER A 280 -20.32 2.90 6.27
CA SER A 280 -20.86 2.98 7.64
C SER A 280 -20.34 1.85 8.54
N LEU A 281 -19.02 1.74 8.68
CA LEU A 281 -18.37 0.74 9.51
C LEU A 281 -18.10 1.31 10.90
N ALA A 282 -18.53 0.58 11.93
CA ALA A 282 -18.23 0.89 13.31
C ALA A 282 -16.72 0.81 13.59
N GLU A 283 -16.30 1.35 14.72
CA GLU A 283 -14.95 1.15 15.25
C GLU A 283 -14.64 -0.36 15.40
N ASP A 284 -13.41 -0.76 15.08
CA ASP A 284 -12.91 -2.14 15.11
C ASP A 284 -13.78 -3.17 14.36
N SER A 285 -14.18 -2.82 13.14
CA SER A 285 -14.89 -3.73 12.21
C SER A 285 -13.91 -4.69 11.51
N TYR A 286 -14.38 -5.89 11.16
CA TYR A 286 -13.57 -6.93 10.50
C TYR A 286 -14.30 -7.60 9.35
N ALA A 287 -13.57 -7.93 8.28
CA ALA A 287 -13.99 -8.91 7.27
C ALA A 287 -13.51 -10.30 7.69
N THR A 288 -14.43 -11.26 7.79
CA THR A 288 -14.11 -12.65 8.15
C THR A 288 -14.16 -13.55 6.91
N PHE A 289 -13.11 -14.35 6.72
CA PHE A 289 -12.99 -15.37 5.69
C PHE A 289 -12.81 -16.74 6.34
N GLU A 290 -13.29 -17.78 5.66
CA GLU A 290 -13.20 -19.17 6.11
C GLU A 290 -12.43 -19.99 5.08
N TRP A 291 -11.52 -20.83 5.57
CA TRP A 291 -10.71 -21.71 4.73
C TRP A 291 -10.84 -23.17 5.18
N ASP A 292 -11.23 -24.03 4.23
CA ASP A 292 -11.47 -25.47 4.39
C ASP A 292 -10.20 -26.33 4.45
N GLY A 293 -9.02 -25.71 4.45
CA GLY A 293 -7.76 -26.44 4.39
C GLY A 293 -7.39 -26.95 3.00
N ARG A 294 -8.10 -26.55 1.93
CA ARG A 294 -7.84 -27.03 0.57
C ARG A 294 -7.36 -25.91 -0.35
N ASP A 295 -6.50 -26.25 -1.31
CA ASP A 295 -6.03 -25.32 -2.34
C ASP A 295 -7.05 -25.11 -3.46
N ARG A 296 -6.72 -24.27 -4.46
CA ARG A 296 -7.61 -24.00 -5.61
C ARG A 296 -8.03 -25.27 -6.38
N TYR A 297 -7.25 -26.34 -6.32
CA TYR A 297 -7.51 -27.60 -7.01
C TYR A 297 -8.25 -28.62 -6.14
N GLY A 298 -8.63 -28.25 -4.91
CA GLY A 298 -9.32 -29.12 -3.96
C GLY A 298 -8.38 -30.06 -3.19
N ARG A 299 -7.06 -29.95 -3.40
CA ARG A 299 -6.07 -30.75 -2.68
C ARG A 299 -5.94 -30.25 -1.26
N ARG A 300 -5.82 -31.18 -0.31
CA ARG A 300 -5.71 -30.87 1.10
C ARG A 300 -4.30 -30.34 1.41
N MET A 301 -4.23 -29.25 2.16
CA MET A 301 -2.99 -28.71 2.69
C MET A 301 -2.75 -29.29 4.08
N TYR A 302 -1.50 -29.67 4.34
CA TYR A 302 -1.07 -30.25 5.62
C TYR A 302 -0.18 -29.29 6.42
N THR A 303 0.35 -28.25 5.77
CA THR A 303 1.19 -27.20 6.36
C THR A 303 0.48 -25.86 6.36
N CYS A 304 0.88 -24.97 7.26
CA CYS A 304 0.42 -23.59 7.26
C CYS A 304 0.85 -22.86 5.99
N GLN A 305 -0.01 -21.97 5.53
CA GLN A 305 0.11 -21.28 4.25
C GLN A 305 0.17 -19.78 4.48
N THR A 306 1.03 -19.10 3.73
CA THR A 306 1.08 -17.64 3.76
C THR A 306 -0.14 -17.06 3.04
N ALA A 307 -0.97 -16.33 3.78
CA ALA A 307 -2.10 -15.58 3.25
C ALA A 307 -1.73 -14.11 3.04
N TYR A 308 -2.17 -13.55 1.93
CA TYR A 308 -2.09 -12.13 1.59
C TYR A 308 -3.44 -11.46 1.84
N GLY A 309 -3.47 -10.45 2.70
CA GLY A 309 -4.63 -9.59 2.91
C GLY A 309 -4.45 -8.23 2.24
N LYS A 310 -5.54 -7.68 1.70
CA LYS A 310 -5.61 -6.30 1.19
C LYS A 310 -6.95 -5.69 1.57
N VAL A 311 -6.93 -4.52 2.22
CA VAL A 311 -8.13 -3.70 2.46
C VAL A 311 -8.00 -2.42 1.64
N GLY A 312 -9.03 -2.07 0.87
CA GLY A 312 -9.06 -0.89 0.01
C GLY A 312 -10.19 0.05 0.39
N TYR A 313 -9.90 1.32 0.57
CA TYR A 313 -10.88 2.39 0.81
C TYR A 313 -11.02 3.19 -0.49
N HIS A 314 -12.21 3.16 -1.08
CA HIS A 314 -12.53 3.81 -2.34
C HIS A 314 -13.44 4.99 -2.09
N GLY A 315 -13.15 6.12 -2.72
CA GLY A 315 -13.88 7.35 -2.48
C GLY A 315 -13.86 8.31 -3.65
N GLU A 316 -14.54 9.43 -3.47
CA GLU A 316 -14.61 10.51 -4.45
C GLU A 316 -13.65 11.65 -4.11
N LEU A 317 -12.97 12.12 -5.14
CA LEU A 317 -12.27 13.39 -5.17
C LEU A 317 -13.12 14.39 -5.96
N ILE A 318 -13.03 15.65 -5.56
CA ILE A 318 -13.64 16.78 -6.27
C ILE A 318 -12.57 17.82 -6.54
N TYR A 319 -12.75 18.62 -7.58
CA TYR A 319 -11.99 19.86 -7.73
C TYR A 319 -12.41 20.83 -6.62
N TYR A 320 -11.45 21.52 -6.01
CA TYR A 320 -11.68 22.60 -5.05
C TYR A 320 -11.69 23.95 -5.75
N SER A 321 -12.34 24.94 -5.14
CA SER A 321 -12.42 26.28 -5.72
C SER A 321 -11.04 26.93 -5.77
N SER A 322 -10.75 27.63 -6.85
CA SER A 322 -9.56 28.47 -6.95
C SER A 322 -9.72 29.75 -6.09
N ARG A 323 -8.60 30.30 -5.62
CA ARG A 323 -8.62 31.57 -4.85
C ARG A 323 -8.85 32.75 -5.79
N ILE A 324 -10.05 33.32 -5.77
CA ILE A 324 -10.39 34.52 -6.58
C ILE A 324 -9.63 35.78 -6.12
N ASN A 325 -9.21 35.83 -4.85
CA ASN A 325 -8.46 36.94 -4.27
C ASN A 325 -6.94 36.84 -4.47
N MET A 326 -6.45 35.76 -5.09
CA MET A 326 -5.06 35.68 -5.53
C MET A 326 -4.97 36.07 -7.00
N ALA A 327 -4.01 36.93 -7.33
CA ALA A 327 -3.75 37.29 -8.72
C ALA A 327 -3.34 36.06 -9.55
N ALA A 328 -2.56 35.14 -8.98
CA ALA A 328 -2.16 33.87 -9.59
C ALA A 328 -2.40 32.72 -8.59
N ALA A 329 -3.34 31.83 -8.92
CA ALA A 329 -3.77 30.75 -8.02
C ALA A 329 -3.24 29.36 -8.44
N PHE A 330 -2.50 29.27 -9.55
CA PHE A 330 -1.93 28.01 -10.01
C PHE A 330 -1.02 27.42 -8.93
N ALA A 331 -1.17 26.11 -8.67
CA ALA A 331 -0.47 25.38 -7.62
C ALA A 331 -0.75 25.81 -6.15
N SER A 332 -1.69 26.73 -5.91
CA SER A 332 -2.06 27.18 -4.56
C SER A 332 -3.10 26.24 -3.94
N TYR A 333 -2.80 25.68 -2.77
CA TYR A 333 -3.72 24.83 -2.00
C TYR A 333 -4.30 25.58 -0.80
N THR A 334 -5.53 25.23 -0.40
CA THR A 334 -6.11 25.53 0.91
C THR A 334 -6.42 24.20 1.59
N GLY A 335 -5.44 23.67 2.31
CA GLY A 335 -5.70 22.63 3.30
C GLY A 335 -6.26 23.32 4.52
N GLY A 336 -7.39 22.84 5.04
CA GLY A 336 -7.96 23.33 6.28
C GLY A 336 -6.96 23.21 7.44
N GLY A 337 -6.30 24.32 7.75
CA GLY A 337 -5.58 24.56 8.99
C GLY A 337 -6.24 25.74 9.69
N SER A 338 -6.96 25.46 10.76
CA SER A 338 -7.52 26.47 11.65
C SER A 338 -6.40 27.22 12.39
N GLY A 339 -6.40 28.55 12.26
CA GLY A 339 -5.75 29.52 13.16
C GLY A 339 -4.33 29.93 12.74
N GLY A 340 -3.97 31.21 12.67
CA GLY A 340 -4.69 32.45 12.96
C GLY A 340 -3.74 33.63 12.74
N GLY A 341 -4.22 34.69 12.08
CA GLY A 341 -4.17 36.03 12.66
C GLY A 341 -3.88 37.10 11.61
N GLY A 342 -4.85 38.00 11.39
CA GLY A 342 -4.57 39.29 10.76
C GLY A 342 -5.51 39.80 9.67
N GLY A 343 -6.82 39.91 9.96
CA GLY A 343 -7.64 41.06 9.54
C GLY A 343 -8.30 41.07 8.15
N GLY A 344 -9.63 41.26 8.16
CA GLY A 344 -10.39 41.86 7.06
C GLY A 344 -11.28 40.87 6.30
N GLY A 345 -12.56 40.84 6.63
CA GLY A 345 -13.51 39.88 6.10
C GLY A 345 -13.84 40.03 4.61
N ALA A 346 -14.16 38.89 4.02
CA ALA A 346 -15.26 38.70 3.10
C ALA A 346 -15.64 37.23 3.16
N GLY A 347 -16.86 36.93 3.64
CA GLY A 347 -17.47 35.62 3.47
C GLY A 347 -17.66 35.37 1.97
N GLY A 348 -16.69 34.71 1.35
CA GLY A 348 -16.86 34.17 0.01
C GLY A 348 -17.70 32.90 0.12
N VAL A 349 -18.93 32.97 -0.38
CA VAL A 349 -19.81 31.82 -0.55
C VAL A 349 -19.02 30.71 -1.25
N PRO A 350 -18.87 29.49 -0.68
CA PRO A 350 -18.28 28.40 -1.44
C PRO A 350 -19.23 28.12 -2.61
N PHE A 351 -18.78 28.34 -3.83
CA PHE A 351 -19.52 27.95 -5.02
C PHE A 351 -19.61 26.42 -5.08
N THR A 352 -20.68 25.87 -4.51
CA THR A 352 -21.06 24.46 -4.60
C THR A 352 -21.74 24.21 -5.95
N GLY A 353 -20.99 24.38 -7.04
CA GLY A 353 -21.41 23.95 -8.37
C GLY A 353 -21.27 22.43 -8.54
N ASN A 354 -21.90 21.88 -9.58
CA ASN A 354 -21.88 20.46 -9.92
C ASN A 354 -20.52 20.11 -10.55
N ARG A 355 -19.51 19.85 -9.72
CA ARG A 355 -18.14 19.54 -10.17
C ARG A 355 -18.02 18.05 -10.52
N PRO A 356 -17.31 17.68 -11.59
CA PRO A 356 -17.15 16.27 -11.97
C PRO A 356 -16.41 15.48 -10.89
N ASN A 357 -16.86 14.24 -10.67
CA ASN A 357 -16.30 13.34 -9.67
C ASN A 357 -15.07 12.61 -10.23
N LEU A 358 -13.98 12.66 -9.47
CA LEU A 358 -12.81 11.80 -9.64
C LEU A 358 -12.89 10.68 -8.59
N THR A 359 -12.25 9.53 -8.83
CA THR A 359 -12.22 8.43 -7.84
C THR A 359 -10.81 8.19 -7.34
N PHE A 360 -10.68 7.84 -6.06
CA PHE A 360 -9.42 7.40 -5.47
C PHE A 360 -9.58 6.07 -4.75
N ALA A 361 -8.46 5.35 -4.59
CA ALA A 361 -8.39 4.15 -3.79
C ALA A 361 -7.10 4.12 -2.97
N VAL A 362 -7.22 3.87 -1.66
CA VAL A 362 -6.08 3.72 -0.74
C VAL A 362 -6.07 2.30 -0.19
N TYR A 363 -4.90 1.66 -0.09
CA TYR A 363 -4.81 0.24 0.26
C TYR A 363 -3.92 -0.03 1.48
N ALA A 364 -4.45 -0.77 2.45
CA ALA A 364 -3.67 -1.50 3.47
C ALA A 364 -3.37 -2.92 2.97
N ARG A 365 -2.16 -3.44 3.26
CA ARG A 365 -1.72 -4.78 2.84
C ARG A 365 -0.96 -5.46 3.97
N GLY A 366 -1.02 -6.79 4.02
CA GLY A 366 -0.33 -7.58 5.05
C GLY A 366 -0.26 -9.05 4.68
N TRP A 367 0.57 -9.78 5.41
CA TRP A 367 0.78 -11.21 5.24
C TRP A 367 0.68 -11.91 6.60
N VAL A 368 0.17 -13.14 6.61
CA VAL A 368 0.17 -13.97 7.81
C VAL A 368 0.24 -15.45 7.48
N SER A 369 0.78 -16.26 8.39
CA SER A 369 0.69 -17.72 8.29
C SER A 369 -0.68 -18.19 8.78
N VAL A 370 -1.36 -19.02 7.98
CA VAL A 370 -2.66 -19.60 8.29
C VAL A 370 -2.57 -21.11 8.19
N CYS A 371 -2.83 -21.81 9.29
CA CYS A 371 -2.77 -23.26 9.33
C CYS A 371 -4.09 -23.89 8.83
N PRO A 372 -4.06 -25.04 8.14
CA PRO A 372 -5.28 -25.73 7.72
C PRO A 372 -6.06 -26.19 8.96
N PRO A 373 -7.41 -26.24 8.91
CA PRO A 373 -8.20 -26.77 10.00
C PRO A 373 -7.80 -28.22 10.27
N LEU A 374 -7.81 -28.59 11.56
CA LEU A 374 -7.49 -29.95 11.99
C LEU A 374 -8.38 -30.96 11.25
N PRO A 375 -7.82 -32.07 10.75
CA PRO A 375 -8.57 -33.02 9.96
C PRO A 375 -9.68 -33.69 10.76
N TYR A 376 -10.92 -33.42 10.37
CA TYR A 376 -12.10 -34.18 10.78
C TYR A 376 -12.28 -35.51 10.00
N GLU A 377 -11.53 -35.76 8.92
CA GLU A 377 -11.78 -36.92 8.06
C GLU A 377 -11.14 -38.22 8.58
N GLN A 378 -12.01 -39.11 9.05
CA GLN A 378 -11.77 -40.54 9.29
C GLN A 378 -11.53 -41.30 7.96
N THR A 379 -10.34 -41.17 7.37
CA THR A 379 -9.89 -42.20 6.42
C THR A 379 -9.06 -43.21 7.18
N PRO A 380 -9.53 -44.47 7.39
CA PRO A 380 -8.65 -45.51 7.85
C PRO A 380 -7.53 -45.65 6.80
N ILE A 381 -6.30 -45.33 7.19
CA ILE A 381 -5.14 -45.74 6.40
C ILE A 381 -5.13 -47.26 6.49
N ASN A 382 -5.62 -47.90 5.44
CA ASN A 382 -5.67 -49.34 5.31
C ASN A 382 -4.21 -49.82 5.14
N LEU A 383 -3.60 -50.31 6.23
CA LEU A 383 -2.21 -50.78 6.25
C LEU A 383 -1.97 -52.09 5.48
N ASN A 384 -2.99 -52.66 4.84
CA ASN A 384 -2.88 -53.94 4.14
C ASN A 384 -2.47 -53.83 2.66
N GLY A 385 -1.93 -52.69 2.20
CA GLY A 385 -1.75 -52.48 0.76
C GLY A 385 -0.59 -51.60 0.27
N TYR A 386 0.47 -51.34 1.05
CA TYR A 386 1.62 -50.59 0.52
C TYR A 386 2.95 -51.31 0.75
N GLY A 387 3.42 -51.97 -0.32
CA GLY A 387 4.84 -52.21 -0.54
C GLY A 387 5.56 -50.88 -0.77
N SER A 388 6.70 -50.73 -0.09
CA SER A 388 7.83 -49.87 -0.44
C SER A 388 7.55 -48.46 -1.01
N GLY A 389 7.67 -47.44 -0.15
CA GLY A 389 8.08 -46.09 -0.57
C GLY A 389 7.02 -44.99 -0.41
N GLY A 390 6.72 -44.60 0.83
CA GLY A 390 5.91 -43.41 1.11
C GLY A 390 5.78 -43.18 2.61
N ALA A 391 6.51 -42.20 3.14
CA ALA A 391 6.48 -41.85 4.56
C ALA A 391 5.07 -41.44 4.98
N ALA A 392 4.47 -42.21 5.90
CA ALA A 392 3.21 -41.87 6.52
C ALA A 392 3.38 -40.57 7.34
N ILE A 393 2.73 -39.50 6.88
CA ILE A 393 2.66 -38.22 7.57
C ILE A 393 1.86 -38.46 8.85
N ALA A 394 2.53 -38.40 10.00
CA ALA A 394 1.96 -38.68 11.30
C ALA A 394 0.80 -37.72 11.59
N ASN A 395 -0.43 -38.23 11.48
CA ASN A 395 -1.60 -37.62 12.08
C ASN A 395 -1.57 -37.97 13.58
N PRO A 396 -1.85 -37.06 14.53
CA PRO A 396 -2.00 -37.39 15.96
C PRO A 396 -2.98 -38.56 16.23
N SER A 397 -3.87 -38.88 15.28
CA SER A 397 -4.72 -40.07 15.32
C SER A 397 -3.98 -41.41 15.15
N VAL A 398 -2.72 -41.44 14.69
CA VAL A 398 -2.01 -42.72 14.42
C VAL A 398 -1.61 -43.44 15.72
N VAL A 399 -1.45 -42.70 16.83
CA VAL A 399 -1.13 -43.31 18.13
C VAL A 399 -2.34 -43.99 18.79
N SER A 400 -3.55 -43.51 18.47
CA SER A 400 -4.83 -44.02 19.00
C SER A 400 -5.61 -44.92 18.05
N ALA A 401 -5.30 -44.90 16.74
CA ALA A 401 -6.09 -45.54 15.69
C ALA A 401 -6.15 -47.07 15.77
N ASN A 402 -5.22 -47.74 16.46
CA ASN A 402 -5.12 -49.21 16.42
C ASN A 402 -5.50 -49.94 17.71
N ILE A 403 -5.88 -49.23 18.79
CA ILE A 403 -6.35 -49.86 20.04
C ILE A 403 -7.59 -49.18 20.64
N GLY A 404 -8.48 -48.66 19.78
CA GLY A 404 -9.80 -48.18 20.21
C GLY A 404 -9.78 -46.88 21.02
N GLY A 405 -8.90 -45.94 20.68
CA GLY A 405 -8.80 -44.64 21.37
C GLY A 405 -7.83 -44.60 22.55
N TRP A 406 -7.22 -45.74 22.89
CA TRP A 406 -6.16 -45.84 23.88
C TRP A 406 -4.78 -45.60 23.25
N THR A 407 -3.78 -45.24 24.06
CA THR A 407 -2.39 -45.07 23.63
C THR A 407 -1.43 -45.62 24.69
N PRO A 408 -0.45 -46.47 24.33
CA PRO A 408 0.60 -46.86 25.27
C PRO A 408 1.40 -45.63 25.72
N ASP A 409 1.66 -45.47 27.01
CA ASP A 409 2.41 -44.34 27.58
C ASP A 409 3.77 -44.08 26.91
N ILE A 410 4.48 -45.14 26.53
CA ILE A 410 5.77 -45.10 25.84
C ILE A 410 5.69 -44.68 24.36
N LEU A 411 4.53 -44.80 23.72
CA LEU A 411 4.40 -44.54 22.29
C LEU A 411 4.08 -43.07 22.02
N HIS A 412 5.00 -42.36 21.38
CA HIS A 412 4.85 -40.95 21.00
C HIS A 412 4.75 -40.82 19.48
N ALA A 413 4.11 -39.75 19.00
CA ALA A 413 4.10 -39.38 17.59
C ALA A 413 4.48 -37.92 17.39
N TYR A 414 5.36 -37.67 16.43
CA TYR A 414 5.79 -36.33 16.06
C TYR A 414 5.30 -35.99 14.66
N ASP A 415 4.58 -34.87 14.53
CA ASP A 415 4.22 -34.23 13.28
C ASP A 415 5.30 -33.17 12.93
N PRO A 416 6.27 -33.49 12.05
CA PRO A 416 7.35 -32.57 11.70
C PRO A 416 6.88 -31.35 10.88
N LEU A 417 5.68 -31.41 10.29
CA LEU A 417 5.12 -30.32 9.49
C LEU A 417 4.44 -29.26 10.37
N ARG A 418 3.86 -29.69 11.49
CA ARG A 418 3.27 -28.80 12.50
C ARG A 418 4.19 -28.50 13.69
N GLY A 419 5.28 -29.25 13.83
CA GLY A 419 6.15 -29.18 14.99
C GLY A 419 5.44 -29.63 16.28
N VAL A 420 4.56 -30.62 16.17
CA VAL A 420 3.72 -31.09 17.29
C VAL A 420 4.14 -32.51 17.69
N LEU A 421 4.51 -32.70 18.94
CA LEU A 421 4.77 -34.00 19.57
C LEU A 421 3.58 -34.39 20.45
N THR A 422 2.84 -35.42 20.05
CA THR A 422 1.83 -36.07 20.86
C THR A 422 2.47 -37.20 21.65
N MET A 423 2.40 -37.13 22.98
CA MET A 423 2.95 -38.13 23.88
C MET A 423 1.90 -39.22 24.20
N GLY A 424 2.36 -40.40 24.61
CA GLY A 424 1.49 -41.57 24.78
C GLY A 424 0.62 -41.49 26.03
N ASN A 425 0.97 -40.58 26.94
CA ASN A 425 0.18 -40.18 28.10
C ASN A 425 -0.91 -39.14 27.76
N GLY A 426 -1.02 -38.73 26.50
CA GLY A 426 -2.01 -37.78 26.02
C GLY A 426 -1.56 -36.31 26.03
N GLN A 427 -0.39 -35.98 26.58
CA GLN A 427 0.14 -34.61 26.53
C GLN A 427 0.59 -34.22 25.11
N VAL A 428 0.39 -32.96 24.74
CA VAL A 428 0.92 -32.37 23.50
C VAL A 428 2.03 -31.40 23.83
N ARG A 429 3.13 -31.46 23.07
CA ARG A 429 4.14 -30.41 23.01
C ARG A 429 4.12 -29.82 21.61
N SER A 430 4.04 -28.51 21.50
CA SER A 430 4.05 -27.81 20.21
C SER A 430 5.22 -26.84 20.16
N THR A 431 5.87 -26.74 19.00
CA THR A 431 6.85 -25.67 18.74
C THR A 431 6.18 -24.31 18.53
N ALA A 432 4.84 -24.21 18.49
CA ALA A 432 4.10 -22.95 18.32
C ALA A 432 4.38 -21.91 19.43
N GLY A 433 4.88 -22.35 20.60
CA GLY A 433 5.34 -21.48 21.68
C GLY A 433 6.85 -21.26 21.74
N ILE A 434 7.64 -21.91 20.88
CA ILE A 434 9.07 -21.61 20.73
C ILE A 434 9.17 -20.36 19.86
N THR A 435 9.19 -19.21 20.53
CA THR A 435 9.45 -17.91 19.89
C THR A 435 10.78 -17.96 19.13
N ASP A 436 10.76 -17.39 17.92
CA ASP A 436 11.89 -17.11 17.02
C ASP A 436 13.25 -17.66 17.48
N ASN A 437 13.61 -18.84 16.96
CA ASN A 437 14.93 -19.39 17.18
C ASN A 437 15.94 -18.65 16.29
N ILE A 438 16.79 -17.83 16.89
CA ILE A 438 17.91 -17.19 16.18
C ILE A 438 19.03 -18.22 16.04
N GLN A 439 19.25 -18.71 14.82
CA GLN A 439 20.35 -19.60 14.47
C GLN A 439 21.28 -18.94 13.46
N THR A 440 22.59 -19.07 13.68
CA THR A 440 23.60 -18.72 12.68
C THR A 440 23.62 -19.82 11.62
N VAL A 441 23.04 -19.54 10.45
CA VAL A 441 23.03 -20.47 9.30
C VAL A 441 24.36 -20.46 8.54
N THR A 442 24.98 -19.28 8.44
CA THR A 442 26.28 -19.09 7.77
C THR A 442 26.93 -17.80 8.25
N GLU A 443 28.25 -17.73 8.19
CA GLU A 443 29.02 -16.51 8.41
C GLU A 443 29.50 -15.98 7.06
N LEU A 444 29.21 -14.72 6.75
CA LEU A 444 29.63 -14.08 5.52
C LEU A 444 30.82 -13.14 5.81
N PRO A 445 31.83 -13.07 4.93
CA PRO A 445 32.97 -12.15 5.10
C PRO A 445 32.61 -10.66 4.99
N GLY A 446 31.35 -10.34 4.68
CA GLY A 446 30.90 -8.99 4.38
C GLY A 446 29.43 -8.76 4.70
N ARG A 447 28.91 -7.59 4.35
CA ARG A 447 27.55 -7.17 4.68
C ARG A 447 26.54 -7.82 3.75
N LEU A 448 25.60 -8.58 4.32
CA LEU A 448 24.42 -9.08 3.62
C LEU A 448 23.56 -7.90 3.14
N THR A 449 23.19 -7.91 1.86
CA THR A 449 22.48 -6.80 1.21
C THR A 449 21.26 -7.25 0.40
N GLY A 450 21.09 -8.55 0.16
CA GLY A 450 19.91 -9.09 -0.51
C GLY A 450 19.84 -10.62 -0.50
N VAL A 451 18.68 -11.14 -0.89
CA VAL A 451 18.41 -12.58 -1.05
C VAL A 451 17.76 -12.80 -2.42
N PHE A 452 18.35 -13.68 -3.23
CA PHE A 452 17.80 -14.06 -4.53
C PHE A 452 16.57 -14.97 -4.36
N ALA A 453 15.70 -15.05 -5.38
CA ALA A 453 14.50 -15.90 -5.30
C ALA A 453 14.79 -17.40 -5.10
N ASN A 454 15.99 -17.87 -5.45
CA ASN A 454 16.41 -19.25 -5.21
C ASN A 454 17.01 -19.47 -3.80
N GLY A 455 17.05 -18.44 -2.94
CA GLY A 455 17.60 -18.51 -1.59
C GLY A 455 19.08 -18.12 -1.46
N ASP A 456 19.79 -17.91 -2.57
CA ASP A 456 21.18 -17.46 -2.53
C ASP A 456 21.29 -16.06 -1.90
N LEU A 457 22.41 -15.82 -1.22
CA LEU A 457 22.65 -14.57 -0.52
C LEU A 457 23.53 -13.64 -1.35
N LEU A 458 23.18 -12.35 -1.40
CA LEU A 458 24.00 -11.31 -1.97
C LEU A 458 24.68 -10.54 -0.83
N TYR A 459 26.00 -10.50 -0.84
CA TYR A 459 26.76 -9.77 0.16
C TYR A 459 27.87 -8.93 -0.47
N THR A 460 28.27 -7.89 0.26
CA THR A 460 29.24 -6.89 -0.18
C THR A 460 30.45 -6.89 0.74
N THR A 461 31.63 -6.75 0.16
CA THR A 461 32.86 -6.34 0.87
C THR A 461 33.21 -4.92 0.44
N ALA A 462 34.26 -4.32 1.01
CA ALA A 462 34.70 -2.98 0.61
C ALA A 462 34.92 -2.85 -0.90
N ASP A 463 35.48 -3.87 -1.55
CA ASP A 463 35.97 -3.78 -2.94
C ASP A 463 35.28 -4.74 -3.92
N ASN A 464 34.19 -5.42 -3.52
CA ASN A 464 33.51 -6.37 -4.40
C ASN A 464 32.11 -6.76 -3.92
N LEU A 465 31.37 -7.41 -4.82
CA LEU A 465 30.05 -7.97 -4.61
C LEU A 465 30.10 -9.48 -4.87
N TYR A 466 29.50 -10.26 -3.98
CA TYR A 466 29.54 -11.72 -4.02
C TYR A 466 28.14 -12.31 -3.93
N ARG A 467 27.94 -13.39 -4.67
CA ARG A 467 26.81 -14.31 -4.48
C ARG A 467 27.29 -15.52 -3.70
N TYR A 468 26.71 -15.73 -2.53
CA TYR A 468 26.89 -16.94 -1.73
C TYR A 468 25.78 -17.93 -2.06
N GLN A 469 26.17 -19.09 -2.56
CA GLN A 469 25.26 -20.18 -2.87
C GLN A 469 25.11 -21.08 -1.64
N LEU A 470 23.87 -21.23 -1.16
CA LEU A 470 23.62 -21.93 0.11
C LEU A 470 23.91 -23.43 0.01
N ASP A 471 23.56 -24.03 -1.14
CA ASP A 471 23.64 -25.49 -1.35
C ASP A 471 25.09 -26.01 -1.40
N ASN A 472 26.00 -25.23 -1.99
CA ASN A 472 27.41 -25.61 -2.15
C ASN A 472 28.35 -24.85 -1.20
N GLN A 473 27.80 -23.96 -0.37
CA GLN A 473 28.52 -23.15 0.60
C GLN A 473 29.71 -22.40 0.00
N SER A 474 29.52 -21.80 -1.17
CA SER A 474 30.59 -21.12 -1.91
C SER A 474 30.21 -19.71 -2.35
N SER A 475 31.21 -18.83 -2.40
CA SER A 475 31.06 -17.45 -2.86
C SER A 475 31.63 -17.28 -4.27
N THR A 476 30.86 -16.68 -5.15
CA THR A 476 31.30 -16.26 -6.48
C THR A 476 31.30 -14.74 -6.57
N ALA A 477 32.43 -14.15 -6.98
CA ALA A 477 32.50 -12.72 -7.27
C ALA A 477 31.63 -12.39 -8.48
N LEU A 478 30.82 -11.35 -8.36
CA LEU A 478 29.89 -10.94 -9.41
C LEU A 478 30.46 -9.85 -10.33
N LEU A 479 31.40 -9.04 -9.85
CA LEU A 479 32.00 -7.98 -10.64
C LEU A 479 33.20 -8.52 -11.44
N ALA A 480 33.33 -8.06 -12.68
CA ALA A 480 34.45 -8.42 -13.54
C ALA A 480 35.80 -7.91 -13.01
N GLN A 481 35.77 -6.83 -12.21
CA GLN A 481 36.94 -6.25 -11.57
C GLN A 481 36.58 -5.74 -10.16
N PRO A 482 37.52 -5.79 -9.19
CA PRO A 482 37.31 -5.18 -7.88
C PRO A 482 36.92 -3.71 -8.01
N THR A 483 35.83 -3.33 -7.37
CA THR A 483 35.22 -2.00 -7.42
C THR A 483 34.66 -1.69 -6.05
N GLU A 484 34.82 -0.46 -5.57
CA GLU A 484 34.25 -0.06 -4.28
C GLU A 484 32.71 -0.19 -4.29
N VAL A 485 32.16 -0.99 -3.37
CA VAL A 485 30.72 -1.21 -3.23
C VAL A 485 30.25 -0.72 -1.87
N LEU A 486 29.28 0.20 -1.88
CA LEU A 486 28.70 0.81 -0.68
C LEU A 486 27.38 0.14 -0.25
N GLY A 487 26.77 -0.60 -1.18
CA GLY A 487 25.58 -1.42 -0.97
C GLY A 487 25.06 -1.97 -2.30
N ALA A 488 24.12 -2.91 -2.25
CA ALA A 488 23.42 -3.37 -3.43
C ALA A 488 21.99 -3.80 -3.09
N THR A 489 21.12 -3.83 -4.09
CA THR A 489 19.75 -4.34 -3.93
C THR A 489 19.39 -5.24 -5.10
N ILE A 490 18.48 -6.17 -4.86
CA ILE A 490 17.95 -7.10 -5.85
C ILE A 490 16.55 -6.64 -6.19
N ALA A 491 16.32 -6.29 -7.45
CA ALA A 491 15.00 -5.94 -7.95
C ALA A 491 14.12 -7.19 -8.11
N ALA A 492 12.81 -7.00 -8.24
CA ALA A 492 11.85 -8.11 -8.36
C ALA A 492 12.13 -9.04 -9.57
N ASN A 493 12.75 -8.51 -10.62
CA ASN A 493 13.19 -9.27 -11.80
C ASN A 493 14.56 -9.96 -11.62
N GLN A 494 15.09 -10.03 -10.40
CA GLN A 494 16.41 -10.57 -10.04
C GLN A 494 17.62 -9.78 -10.58
N ALA A 495 17.39 -8.59 -11.16
CA ALA A 495 18.49 -7.71 -11.54
C ALA A 495 19.14 -7.10 -10.30
N VAL A 496 20.47 -6.96 -10.33
CA VAL A 496 21.26 -6.46 -9.20
C VAL A 496 21.69 -5.04 -9.48
N TYR A 497 21.31 -4.14 -8.57
CA TYR A 497 21.68 -2.73 -8.62
C TYR A 497 22.73 -2.47 -7.54
N VAL A 498 23.81 -1.79 -7.91
CA VAL A 498 24.99 -1.60 -7.09
C VAL A 498 25.16 -0.12 -6.82
N ASN A 499 25.23 0.23 -5.54
CA ASN A 499 25.61 1.56 -5.09
C ASN A 499 27.13 1.61 -4.95
N THR A 500 27.70 2.49 -5.74
CA THR A 500 29.13 2.80 -5.82
C THR A 500 29.30 4.30 -5.54
N PRO A 501 30.50 4.80 -5.23
CA PRO A 501 30.69 6.22 -4.96
C PRO A 501 30.03 7.12 -6.02
N TYR A 502 29.05 7.92 -5.58
CA TYR A 502 28.30 8.87 -6.40
C TYR A 502 27.47 8.27 -7.55
N ARG A 503 27.25 6.95 -7.58
CA ARG A 503 26.44 6.30 -8.63
C ARG A 503 25.61 5.13 -8.12
N VAL A 504 24.45 4.95 -8.72
CA VAL A 504 23.77 3.65 -8.77
C VAL A 504 23.94 3.07 -10.17
N GLN A 505 24.33 1.81 -10.23
CA GLN A 505 24.67 1.11 -11.46
C GLN A 505 23.95 -0.23 -11.55
N LEU A 506 23.60 -0.66 -12.74
CA LEU A 506 23.08 -1.99 -13.01
C LEU A 506 24.22 -2.97 -13.28
N LEU A 507 24.18 -4.13 -12.63
CA LEU A 507 25.10 -5.22 -12.91
C LEU A 507 24.63 -6.04 -14.10
N ALA A 508 25.46 -6.10 -15.14
CA ALA A 508 25.26 -6.99 -16.28
C ALA A 508 25.78 -8.41 -16.00
N ALA A 509 25.27 -9.39 -16.75
CA ALA A 509 25.63 -10.81 -16.59
C ALA A 509 27.13 -11.10 -16.82
N ASN A 510 27.83 -10.24 -17.56
CA ASN A 510 29.28 -10.33 -17.78
C ASN A 510 30.11 -9.65 -16.66
N GLY A 511 29.47 -9.23 -15.57
CA GLY A 511 30.11 -8.58 -14.43
C GLY A 511 30.44 -7.10 -14.63
N GLN A 512 30.00 -6.48 -15.73
CA GLN A 512 30.19 -5.05 -15.98
C GLN A 512 29.09 -4.22 -15.31
N LEU A 513 29.46 -3.02 -14.83
CA LEU A 513 28.52 -2.06 -14.25
C LEU A 513 28.11 -1.03 -15.30
N THR A 514 26.79 -0.83 -15.45
CA THR A 514 26.22 0.20 -16.32
C THR A 514 25.63 1.30 -15.46
N PRO A 515 26.11 2.56 -15.55
CA PRO A 515 25.55 3.67 -14.80
C PRO A 515 24.06 3.88 -15.10
N LEU A 516 23.26 4.10 -14.07
CA LEU A 516 21.84 4.45 -14.17
C LEU A 516 21.52 5.79 -13.53
N LEU A 517 22.18 6.10 -12.41
CA LEU A 517 21.95 7.31 -11.65
C LEU A 517 23.29 7.86 -11.14
N GLY A 518 23.45 9.18 -11.20
CA GLY A 518 24.60 9.90 -10.69
C GLY A 518 25.67 10.15 -11.75
N SER A 519 26.28 11.34 -11.69
CA SER A 519 27.35 11.79 -12.59
C SER A 519 28.72 11.17 -12.29
N GLY A 520 28.84 10.42 -11.20
CA GLY A 520 30.13 9.94 -10.69
C GLY A 520 30.88 10.95 -9.83
N ASN A 521 30.25 12.06 -9.46
CA ASN A 521 30.80 13.03 -8.52
C ASN A 521 29.67 13.67 -7.69
N SER A 522 30.04 14.54 -6.73
CA SER A 522 29.10 15.22 -5.85
C SER A 522 28.44 16.47 -6.44
N THR A 523 28.80 16.85 -7.67
CA THR A 523 28.43 18.10 -8.34
C THR A 523 27.75 17.83 -9.67
N GLY A 524 26.47 18.16 -9.80
CA GLY A 524 25.73 17.91 -11.03
C GLY A 524 24.44 18.68 -11.10
N GLU A 525 23.65 18.44 -12.14
CA GLU A 525 22.29 18.97 -12.24
C GLU A 525 21.43 18.35 -11.15
N ASN A 526 20.64 19.13 -10.42
CA ASN A 526 19.83 18.59 -9.31
C ASN A 526 18.36 18.97 -9.40
N ALA A 527 17.95 19.68 -10.45
CA ALA A 527 16.56 20.04 -10.67
C ALA A 527 15.71 18.79 -10.90
N ASP A 528 14.42 18.88 -10.60
CA ASP A 528 13.46 17.89 -11.08
C ASP A 528 13.36 17.99 -12.61
N GLY A 529 13.15 16.85 -13.26
CA GLY A 529 13.23 16.71 -14.71
C GLY A 529 14.64 16.50 -15.26
N ALA A 530 15.71 16.67 -14.47
CA ALA A 530 17.08 16.39 -14.93
C ALA A 530 17.28 14.91 -15.27
N GLU A 531 18.20 14.62 -16.19
CA GLU A 531 18.57 13.24 -16.52
C GLU A 531 19.30 12.59 -15.33
N GLY A 532 18.97 11.34 -15.01
CA GLY A 532 19.55 10.64 -13.87
C GLY A 532 21.07 10.58 -13.87
N LEU A 533 21.69 10.53 -15.05
CA LEU A 533 23.14 10.44 -15.22
C LEU A 533 23.87 11.78 -15.03
N THR A 534 23.18 12.92 -15.02
CA THR A 534 23.78 14.23 -14.75
C THR A 534 23.73 14.60 -13.26
N LEU A 535 23.05 13.79 -12.45
CA LEU A 535 22.76 14.08 -11.05
C LEU A 535 24.01 14.09 -10.15
N GLY A 536 24.20 15.15 -9.37
CA GLY A 536 25.23 15.20 -8.34
C GLY A 536 24.78 14.50 -7.06
N LEU A 537 25.30 13.30 -6.78
CA LEU A 537 24.87 12.51 -5.63
C LEU A 537 25.78 12.67 -4.40
N SER A 538 25.28 12.31 -3.22
CA SER A 538 26.15 12.02 -2.08
C SER A 538 26.98 10.76 -2.38
N ARG A 539 28.16 10.66 -1.75
CA ARG A 539 29.06 9.52 -1.96
C ARG A 539 28.36 8.18 -1.73
N ASN A 540 27.58 8.10 -0.67
CA ASN A 540 26.74 6.96 -0.34
C ASN A 540 25.29 7.43 -0.25
N ILE A 541 24.37 6.65 -0.81
CA ILE A 541 22.93 6.88 -0.72
C ILE A 541 22.22 5.55 -0.42
N ASP A 542 21.06 5.63 0.21
CA ASP A 542 20.14 4.49 0.29
C ASP A 542 19.14 4.56 -0.88
N PHE A 543 18.78 3.40 -1.42
CA PHE A 543 17.90 3.30 -2.59
C PHE A 543 17.19 1.94 -2.67
N SER A 544 16.07 1.93 -3.38
CA SER A 544 15.28 0.74 -3.67
C SER A 544 14.69 0.82 -5.07
N VAL A 545 14.38 -0.33 -5.65
CA VAL A 545 13.75 -0.44 -6.97
C VAL A 545 12.37 -1.03 -6.80
N ASN A 546 11.34 -0.31 -7.26
CA ASN A 546 9.97 -0.78 -7.15
C ASN A 546 9.65 -1.86 -8.20
N ALA A 547 8.50 -2.51 -8.08
CA ALA A 547 8.07 -3.55 -9.03
C ALA A 547 7.85 -3.03 -10.47
N GLY A 548 7.69 -1.72 -10.65
CA GLY A 548 7.61 -1.06 -11.95
C GLY A 548 8.97 -0.75 -12.57
N GLY A 549 10.08 -0.97 -11.86
CA GLY A 549 11.43 -0.67 -12.32
C GLY A 549 11.91 0.76 -12.04
N GLU A 550 11.10 1.59 -11.38
CA GLU A 550 11.52 2.92 -10.96
C GLU A 550 12.43 2.82 -9.74
N LEU A 551 13.46 3.67 -9.69
CA LEU A 551 14.42 3.70 -8.59
C LEU A 551 14.06 4.83 -7.64
N ILE A 552 13.77 4.49 -6.39
CA ILE A 552 13.49 5.44 -5.30
C ILE A 552 14.75 5.55 -4.45
N PHE A 553 15.22 6.76 -4.20
CA PHE A 553 16.49 6.98 -3.51
C PHE A 553 16.49 8.19 -2.60
N THR A 554 17.39 8.14 -1.62
CA THR A 554 17.69 9.26 -0.74
C THR A 554 18.71 10.19 -1.40
N ASP A 555 18.40 11.48 -1.40
CA ASP A 555 19.29 12.54 -1.86
C ASP A 555 19.35 13.61 -0.78
N ARG A 556 20.25 13.39 0.19
CA ARG A 556 20.45 14.24 1.37
C ARG A 556 19.16 14.32 2.22
N HIS A 557 18.41 15.42 2.12
CA HIS A 557 17.15 15.63 2.84
C HIS A 557 15.92 15.48 1.94
N ALA A 558 16.08 14.83 0.79
CA ALA A 558 15.01 14.53 -0.15
C ALA A 558 14.91 13.02 -0.43
N LEU A 559 13.69 12.57 -0.70
CA LEU A 559 13.37 11.26 -1.27
C LEU A 559 12.97 11.53 -2.72
N ARG A 560 13.73 10.96 -3.65
CA ARG A 560 13.61 11.22 -5.07
C ARG A 560 13.38 9.91 -5.82
N LYS A 561 12.89 10.05 -7.05
CA LYS A 561 12.58 8.95 -7.96
C LYS A 561 13.34 9.16 -9.25
N LEU A 562 13.90 8.11 -9.81
CA LEU A 562 14.28 8.02 -11.22
C LEU A 562 13.17 7.28 -11.96
N GLY A 563 12.47 8.00 -12.84
CA GLY A 563 11.43 7.45 -13.69
C GLY A 563 12.00 6.53 -14.79
N LEU A 564 11.12 5.76 -15.42
CA LEU A 564 11.48 4.90 -16.56
C LEU A 564 11.90 5.69 -17.81
N ASP A 565 11.58 6.98 -17.85
CA ASP A 565 12.03 7.95 -18.85
C ASP A 565 13.47 8.45 -18.60
N GLY A 566 14.12 7.98 -17.52
CA GLY A 566 15.46 8.37 -17.14
C GLY A 566 15.55 9.73 -16.46
N ARG A 567 14.42 10.34 -16.09
CA ARG A 567 14.37 11.66 -15.42
C ARG A 567 14.12 11.54 -13.93
N VAL A 568 14.68 12.49 -13.18
CA VAL A 568 14.58 12.52 -11.72
C VAL A 568 13.44 13.42 -11.28
N SER A 569 12.62 12.99 -10.31
CA SER A 569 11.64 13.83 -9.63
C SER A 569 11.67 13.68 -8.12
N THR A 570 11.19 14.70 -7.39
CA THR A 570 11.18 14.70 -5.92
C THR A 570 9.83 14.21 -5.41
N ILE A 571 9.84 13.13 -4.62
CA ILE A 571 8.64 12.58 -3.99
C ILE A 571 8.30 13.38 -2.73
N ALA A 572 9.32 13.61 -1.89
CA ALA A 572 9.22 14.29 -0.62
C ALA A 572 10.57 14.91 -0.21
N GLY A 573 10.54 15.90 0.68
CA GLY A 573 11.74 16.59 1.15
C GLY A 573 12.21 17.69 0.21
N VAL A 574 13.15 18.50 0.70
CA VAL A 574 13.85 19.52 -0.09
C VAL A 574 15.34 19.29 0.10
N ARG A 575 16.06 19.14 -1.02
CA ARG A 575 17.51 18.89 -0.99
C ARG A 575 18.23 20.00 -0.21
N ASN A 576 19.12 19.63 0.71
CA ASN A 576 19.87 20.54 1.60
C ASN A 576 19.03 21.33 2.63
N ARG A 577 17.73 21.05 2.82
CA ARG A 577 16.95 21.63 3.93
C ARG A 577 16.43 20.54 4.86
N SER A 578 16.86 20.59 6.12
CA SER A 578 16.29 19.80 7.21
C SER A 578 15.17 20.58 7.91
N GLY A 579 14.11 19.90 8.34
CA GLY A 579 13.02 20.48 9.13
C GLY A 579 12.23 19.40 9.90
N SER A 580 11.34 19.81 10.80
CA SER A 580 10.35 18.93 11.45
C SER A 580 8.95 19.26 10.96
N ILE A 581 8.10 18.24 10.83
CA ILE A 581 6.68 18.39 10.49
C ILE A 581 5.92 19.26 11.52
N GLU A 582 6.42 19.34 12.75
CA GLU A 582 5.80 20.12 13.83
C GLU A 582 5.99 21.64 13.67
N ALA A 583 7.00 22.08 12.90
CA ALA A 583 7.29 23.50 12.72
C ALA A 583 6.62 24.11 11.48
N ASN A 584 6.24 23.32 10.49
CA ASN A 584 5.58 23.79 9.26
C ASN A 584 4.77 22.66 8.59
N PRO A 585 3.45 22.56 8.80
CA PRO A 585 2.63 21.47 8.27
C PRO A 585 2.44 21.51 6.73
N ASP A 586 2.79 22.61 6.07
CA ASP A 586 2.64 22.81 4.62
C ASP A 586 3.91 22.44 3.81
N GLU A 587 5.03 22.15 4.46
CA GLU A 587 6.29 21.79 3.81
C GLU A 587 6.56 20.28 4.03
N ARG A 588 6.68 19.53 2.93
CA ARG A 588 6.99 18.09 2.95
C ARG A 588 8.44 17.86 3.41
N PHE A 589 8.77 18.09 4.68
CA PHE A 589 10.10 17.80 5.22
C PHE A 589 10.27 16.30 5.46
N LEU A 590 11.41 15.75 5.04
CA LEU A 590 11.89 14.47 5.56
C LEU A 590 12.69 14.77 6.84
N LEU A 591 12.28 14.14 7.94
CA LEU A 591 12.99 14.21 9.21
C LEU A 591 14.44 13.73 8.99
N SER A 592 15.41 14.44 9.55
CA SER A 592 16.74 13.86 9.75
C SER A 592 16.58 12.58 10.57
N PRO A 593 17.26 11.46 10.22
CA PRO A 593 17.30 10.31 11.09
C PRO A 593 17.84 10.77 12.45
N ARG A 594 17.04 10.62 13.51
CA ARG A 594 17.56 10.78 14.87
C ARG A 594 18.68 9.74 15.02
N SER A 595 19.89 10.20 15.30
CA SER A 595 20.93 9.29 15.81
C SER A 595 20.33 8.51 16.98
N PRO A 596 20.40 7.18 16.99
CA PRO A 596 20.10 6.43 18.20
C PRO A 596 21.14 6.86 19.25
N VAL A 597 20.64 7.37 20.37
CA VAL A 597 21.43 7.52 21.61
C VAL A 597 21.53 6.15 22.26
#